data_AF-A0A4R5UJV2-F1
#
_entry.id   AF-A0A4R5UJV2-F1
#
_cell.length_a   1.000
_cell.length_b   1.000
_cell.length_c   1.000
_cell.angle_alpha   90.00
_cell.angle_beta   90.00
_cell.angle_gamma   90.00
#
_symmetry.space_group_name_H-M   'P 1'
#
loop_
_entity.id
_entity.type
_entity.pdbx_description
1 polymer ?
#
loop_
_entity_poly.entity_id
_entity_poly.type
_entity_poly.pdbx_seq_one_letter_code
_entity_poly.pdbx_strand_id
1 'polypeptide(L)' 'MTIKVNIGDADLADLMAKVEAGEDVVLMRDGISVTRLSAVTAPVARKDLIETILLERSGRHRVTQAEIAEWKAIGRR' A
#
# COMPACT_ATOMS: atom_id res chain seq x y z
N MET A 1 0.08 16.11 -0.51
CA MET A 1 -0.33 17.15 0.48
C MET A 1 -1.76 16.85 0.88
N THR A 2 -2.15 16.98 2.16
CA THR A 2 -3.52 16.66 2.60
C THR A 2 -4.36 17.91 2.78
N ILE A 3 -5.55 17.95 2.18
CA ILE A 3 -6.51 19.04 2.34
C ILE A 3 -7.81 18.54 2.98
N LYS A 4 -8.55 19.44 3.64
CA LYS A 4 -9.85 19.15 4.23
C LYS A 4 -10.92 19.92 3.47
N VAL A 5 -11.99 19.24 3.07
CA VAL A 5 -13.08 19.85 2.30
C VAL A 5 -14.41 19.45 2.91
N ASN A 6 -15.33 20.41 3.07
CA ASN A 6 -16.68 20.13 3.54
C ASN A 6 -17.51 19.54 2.40
N ILE A 7 -18.21 18.45 2.64
CA ILE A 7 -18.91 17.68 1.59
C ILE A 7 -20.07 18.46 0.96
N GLY A 8 -20.66 19.41 1.69
CA GLY A 8 -21.76 20.25 1.21
C GLY A 8 -21.33 21.32 0.21
N ASP A 9 -20.03 21.66 0.21
CA ASP A 9 -19.45 22.74 -0.59
C ASP A 9 -18.57 22.19 -1.74
N ALA A 10 -18.52 20.87 -1.91
CA ALA A 10 -17.59 20.19 -2.81
C ALA A 10 -18.26 19.70 -4.09
N ASP A 11 -17.65 19.98 -5.24
CA ASP A 11 -17.97 19.31 -6.50
C ASP A 11 -17.01 18.14 -6.77
N LEU A 12 -17.55 17.01 -7.23
CA LEU A 12 -16.78 15.79 -7.41
C LEU A 12 -15.69 15.96 -8.49
N ALA A 13 -15.95 16.70 -9.57
CA ALA A 13 -14.96 16.88 -10.63
C ALA A 13 -13.72 17.62 -10.10
N ASP A 14 -13.91 18.67 -9.31
CA ASP A 14 -12.83 19.42 -8.67
C ASP A 14 -12.03 18.55 -7.69
N LEU A 15 -12.71 17.69 -6.93
CA LEU A 15 -12.04 16.76 -6.02
C LEU A 15 -11.15 15.77 -6.77
N MET A 16 -11.63 15.24 -7.89
CA MET A 16 -10.86 14.30 -8.71
C MET A 16 -9.63 14.98 -9.31
N ALA A 17 -9.75 16.21 -9.82
CA ALA A 17 -8.63 16.97 -10.35
C ALA A 17 -7.52 17.19 -9.30
N LYS A 18 -7.90 17.47 -8.04
CA LYS A 18 -6.96 17.60 -6.92
C LYS A 18 -6.24 16.30 -6.60
N VAL A 19 -6.99 15.19 -6.57
CA VAL A 19 -6.42 13.86 -6.33
C VAL A 19 -5.45 13.47 -7.45
N GLU A 20 -5.79 13.75 -8.70
CA GLU A 20 -4.92 13.51 -9.86
C GLU A 20 -3.65 14.38 -9.83
N ALA A 21 -3.73 15.59 -9.26
CA ALA A 21 -2.59 16.45 -9.01
C ALA A 21 -1.70 15.97 -7.82
N GLY A 22 -2.03 14.86 -7.17
CA GLY A 22 -1.26 14.26 -6.07
C GLY A 22 -1.64 14.77 -4.68
N GLU A 23 -2.83 15.35 -4.53
CA GLU A 23 -3.39 15.72 -3.22
C GLU A 23 -4.18 14.56 -2.60
N ASP A 24 -4.12 14.46 -1.27
CA ASP A 24 -5.05 13.63 -0.50
C ASP A 24 -6.18 14.53 0.02
N VAL A 25 -7.43 14.18 -0.27
CA VAL A 25 -8.59 14.97 0.15
C VAL A 25 -9.31 14.26 1.30
N VAL A 26 -9.41 14.90 2.45
CA VAL A 26 -10.26 14.46 3.55
C VAL A 26 -11.61 15.18 3.46
N LEU A 27 -12.66 14.40 3.27
CA LEU A 27 -14.03 14.92 3.26
C LEU A 27 -14.56 15.02 4.68
N MET A 28 -15.11 16.18 4.99
CA MET A 28 -15.65 16.55 6.28
C MET A 28 -17.17 16.71 6.16
N ARG A 29 -17.90 16.34 7.20
CA ARG A 29 -19.31 16.69 7.39
C ARG A 29 -19.48 17.18 8.83
N ASP A 30 -20.00 18.39 8.99
CA ASP A 30 -20.20 19.01 10.31
C ASP A 30 -18.91 19.03 11.18
N GLY A 31 -17.76 19.29 10.53
CA GLY A 31 -16.46 19.31 11.20
C GLY A 31 -15.86 17.94 11.50
N ILE A 32 -16.55 16.84 11.14
CA ILE A 32 -16.10 15.46 11.36
C ILE A 32 -15.59 14.87 10.05
N SER A 33 -14.42 14.23 10.09
CA SER A 33 -13.87 13.50 8.94
C SER A 33 -14.73 12.28 8.65
N VAL A 34 -15.29 12.19 7.46
CA VAL A 34 -16.16 11.07 7.04
C VAL A 34 -15.48 10.11 6.08
N THR A 35 -14.60 10.61 5.20
CA THR A 35 -13.85 9.75 4.26
C THR A 35 -12.58 10.44 3.74
N ARG A 36 -11.73 9.70 3.04
CA ARG A 36 -10.53 10.18 2.36
C ARG A 36 -10.51 9.70 0.92
N LEU A 37 -10.21 10.62 0.00
CA LEU A 37 -9.89 10.35 -1.39
C LEU A 37 -8.37 10.49 -1.56
N SER A 38 -7.76 9.50 -2.19
CA SER A 38 -6.33 9.45 -2.46
C SER A 38 -6.11 8.80 -3.82
N ALA A 39 -5.07 9.21 -4.53
CA ALA A 39 -4.75 8.61 -5.82
C ALA A 39 -4.46 7.12 -5.63
N VAL A 40 -4.98 6.29 -6.52
CA VAL A 40 -4.57 4.88 -6.58
C VAL A 40 -3.15 4.88 -7.13
N THR A 41 -2.17 4.60 -6.30
CA THR A 41 -0.80 4.39 -6.76
C THR A 41 -0.82 3.24 -7.77
N ALA A 42 -0.33 3.52 -8.98
CA ALA A 42 -0.42 2.60 -10.11
C ALA A 42 0.14 1.21 -9.76
N PRO A 43 -0.33 0.13 -10.42
CA PRO A 43 0.16 -1.25 -10.24
C PRO A 43 1.68 -1.43 -10.43
N VAL A 44 2.34 -0.42 -11.01
CA VAL A 44 3.80 -0.36 -11.21
C VAL A 44 4.55 -0.59 -9.90
N ALA A 45 4.12 0.04 -8.79
CA ALA A 45 4.75 -0.15 -7.49
C ALA A 45 4.68 -1.60 -7.00
N ARG A 46 3.61 -2.33 -7.35
CA ARG A 46 3.46 -3.75 -7.02
C ARG A 46 4.38 -4.63 -7.88
N LYS A 47 4.49 -4.33 -9.18
CA LYS A 47 5.38 -5.09 -10.09
C LYS A 47 6.83 -4.92 -9.69
N ASP A 48 7.26 -3.70 -9.42
CA ASP A 48 8.63 -3.38 -9.01
C ASP A 48 8.97 -4.01 -7.65
N LEU A 49 8.01 -4.03 -6.72
CA LEU A 49 8.15 -4.71 -5.43
C LEU A 49 8.29 -6.23 -5.61
N ILE A 50 7.50 -6.84 -6.50
CA ILE A 50 7.59 -8.27 -6.82
C ILE A 50 8.96 -8.60 -7.41
N GLU A 51 9.43 -7.82 -8.38
CA GLU A 51 10.75 -8.01 -9.00
C GLU A 51 11.87 -7.87 -7.98
N THR A 52 11.78 -6.88 -7.08
CA THR A 52 12.73 -6.70 -5.98
C THR A 52 12.79 -7.92 -5.06
N ILE A 53 11.63 -8.46 -4.65
CA ILE A 53 11.55 -9.66 -3.81
C ILE A 53 12.13 -10.88 -4.53
N LEU A 54 11.84 -11.04 -5.82
CA LEU A 54 12.35 -12.16 -6.62
C LEU A 54 13.87 -12.08 -6.79
N LEU A 55 14.41 -10.89 -7.06
CA LEU A 55 15.84 -10.66 -7.19
C LEU A 55 16.57 -10.98 -5.88
N GLU A 56 16.07 -10.49 -4.76
CA GLU A 56 16.66 -10.78 -3.44
C GLU A 56 16.62 -12.29 -3.12
N ARG A 57 15.50 -12.95 -3.39
CA ARG A 57 15.36 -14.40 -3.19
C ARG A 57 16.26 -15.22 -4.10
N SER A 58 16.60 -14.72 -5.29
CA SER A 58 17.45 -15.43 -6.25
C SER A 58 18.87 -15.67 -5.72
N GLY A 59 19.37 -14.80 -4.83
CA GLY A 59 20.69 -14.92 -4.22
C GLY A 59 20.72 -15.79 -2.95
N ARG A 60 19.56 -16.27 -2.47
CA ARG A 60 19.49 -17.09 -1.26
C ARG A 60 19.87 -18.53 -1.56
N HIS A 61 20.51 -19.18 -0.59
CA HIS A 61 20.77 -20.61 -0.67
C HIS A 61 19.46 -21.38 -0.62
N ARG A 62 19.33 -22.41 -1.47
CA ARG A 62 18.17 -23.29 -1.45
C ARG A 62 18.20 -24.13 -0.18
N VAL A 63 17.10 -24.10 0.56
CA VAL A 63 16.90 -24.97 1.72
C VAL A 63 16.74 -26.41 1.26
N THR A 64 17.53 -27.30 1.83
CA THR A 64 17.52 -28.74 1.61
C THR A 64 16.54 -29.46 2.56
N GLN A 65 16.15 -30.68 2.20
CA GLN A 65 15.30 -31.51 3.06
C GLN A 65 15.98 -31.87 4.38
N ALA A 66 17.31 -31.97 4.40
CA ALA A 66 18.09 -32.25 5.60
C ALA A 66 17.98 -31.08 6.61
N GLU A 67 18.16 -29.84 6.14
CA GLU A 67 18.00 -28.63 6.97
C GLU A 67 16.57 -28.50 7.51
N ILE A 68 15.56 -28.81 6.69
CA ILE A 68 14.16 -28.81 7.13
C ILE A 68 13.92 -29.85 8.24
N ALA A 69 14.49 -31.05 8.11
CA ALA A 69 14.36 -32.10 9.12
C ALA A 69 15.04 -31.70 10.44
N GLU A 70 16.21 -31.06 10.36
CA GLU A 70 16.94 -30.54 11.51
C GLU A 70 16.13 -29.46 12.26
N TRP A 71 15.61 -28.46 11.54
CA TRP A 71 14.80 -27.40 12.16
C TRP A 71 13.51 -27.94 12.80
N LYS A 72 12.87 -28.94 12.17
CA LYS A 72 11.71 -29.63 12.76
C LYS A 72 12.07 -30.38 14.04
N ALA A 73 13.28 -30.93 14.14
CA ALA A 73 13.75 -31.61 15.34
C ALA A 73 14.03 -30.63 16.48
N ILE A 74 14.56 -29.43 16.17
CA ILE A 74 14.78 -28.35 17.15
C ILE A 74 13.46 -27.94 17.80
N GLY A 75 12.41 -27.68 17.01
CA GLY A 75 11.11 -27.26 17.55
C GLY A 75 10.32 -28.35 18.29
N ARG A 76 10.81 -29.60 18.30
CA ARG A 76 10.23 -30.72 19.05
C ARG A 76 10.93 -30.97 20.39
N ARG A 77 12.09 -30.34 20.63
CA ARG A 77 12.74 -30.29 21.95
C ARG A 77 12.19 -29.11 22.74
#